data_AF-A0A7L0HI88-F1
#
_entry.id   AF-A0A7L0HI88-F1
#
_cell.length_a   1.000
_cell.length_b   1.000
_cell.length_c   1.000
_cell.angle_alpha   90.00
_cell.angle_beta   90.00
_cell.angle_gamma   90.00
#
_symmetry.space_group_name_H-M   'P 1'
#
loop_
_entity.id
_entity.type
_entity.pdbx_description
1 polymer ?
#
loop_
_entity_poly.entity_id
_entity_poly.type
_entity_poly.pdbx_seq_one_letter_code
_entity_poly.pdbx_strand_id
1 'polypeptide(L)'
;QTDIIDHSFAVEWMQDFETFQDALNQETSYVSNLTRSMSLVLDEFYSSLKVVGVSAVLGTGLDDFFVQLSNAVDEYEREYRPEYERLRKTLEKAQNKQKREQLEHLWKDMGSVCMQGNTLAGSDDASAMGPSELILTRGTLDEEEERESDTDDIDHEVTEESHEEPAFRNFMQETRMKYQRRNNPNE
;
A
#
# COMPACT_ATOMS: atom_id res chain seq x y z
N GLN A 1 -26.40 6.66 22.42
CA GLN A 1 -27.78 6.76 21.89
C GLN A 1 -28.42 7.95 22.58
N THR A 2 -28.76 9.00 21.83
CA THR A 2 -29.15 10.32 22.38
C THR A 2 -30.54 10.38 22.98
N ASP A 3 -31.31 9.31 22.78
CA ASP A 3 -32.59 9.03 23.43
C ASP A 3 -32.46 8.68 24.92
N ILE A 4 -31.29 8.21 25.37
CA ILE A 4 -31.06 7.75 26.75
C ILE A 4 -30.11 8.68 27.51
N ILE A 5 -29.08 9.20 26.83
CA ILE A 5 -28.05 10.07 27.42
C ILE A 5 -27.81 11.23 26.46
N ASP A 6 -27.81 12.45 26.99
CA ASP A 6 -27.48 13.62 26.18
C ASP A 6 -26.05 13.51 25.61
N HIS A 7 -25.86 13.94 24.37
CA HIS A 7 -24.57 13.87 23.67
C HIS A 7 -23.70 15.12 23.87
N SER A 8 -24.27 16.17 24.49
CA SER A 8 -23.58 17.44 24.75
C SER A 8 -22.24 17.26 25.45
N PHE A 9 -22.15 16.38 26.45
CA PHE A 9 -20.88 16.12 27.17
C PHE A 9 -19.76 15.63 26.24
N ALA A 10 -20.09 14.78 25.26
CA ALA A 10 -19.11 14.24 24.33
C ALA A 10 -18.67 15.29 23.32
N VAL A 11 -19.61 16.14 22.88
CA VAL A 11 -19.31 17.29 22.03
C VAL A 11 -18.40 18.27 22.76
N GLU A 12 -18.67 18.56 24.03
CA GLU A 12 -17.81 19.40 24.88
C GLU A 12 -16.41 18.81 25.03
N TRP A 13 -16.25 17.51 25.24
CA TRP A 13 -14.93 16.88 25.32
C TRP A 13 -14.14 16.93 24.01
N MET A 14 -14.82 16.93 22.87
CA MET A 14 -14.18 17.02 21.55
C MET A 14 -13.87 18.46 21.13
N GLN A 15 -14.59 19.46 21.66
CA GLN A 15 -14.39 20.88 21.33
C GLN A 15 -13.53 21.62 22.35
N ASP A 16 -13.58 21.20 23.61
CA ASP A 16 -12.83 21.78 24.71
C ASP A 16 -11.93 20.74 25.37
N PHE A 17 -10.68 20.82 24.98
CA PHE A 17 -9.61 19.99 25.48
C PHE A 17 -9.41 20.11 27.00
N GLU A 18 -9.63 21.28 27.60
CA GLU A 18 -9.46 21.46 29.05
C GLU A 18 -10.51 20.67 29.82
N THR A 19 -11.76 20.69 29.34
CA THR A 19 -12.86 19.90 29.90
C THR A 19 -12.59 18.39 29.79
N PHE A 20 -12.03 17.93 28.67
CA PHE A 20 -11.61 16.54 28.52
C PHE A 20 -10.44 16.16 29.45
N GLN A 21 -9.46 17.06 29.58
CA GLN A 21 -8.30 16.82 30.44
C GLN A 21 -8.69 16.76 31.92
N ASP A 22 -9.66 17.57 32.35
CA ASP A 22 -10.21 17.57 33.70
C ASP A 22 -11.06 16.33 34.01
N ALA A 23 -11.78 15.81 33.02
CA ALA A 23 -12.43 14.50 33.13
C ALA A 23 -11.40 13.37 33.29
N LEU A 24 -10.32 13.38 32.50
CA LEU A 24 -9.23 12.40 32.62
C LEU A 24 -8.44 12.52 33.92
N ASN A 25 -8.31 13.72 34.48
CA ASN A 25 -7.65 13.94 35.77
C ASN A 25 -8.38 13.27 36.93
N GLN A 26 -9.68 13.01 36.78
CA GLN A 26 -10.49 12.29 37.77
C GLN A 26 -10.29 10.76 37.68
N GLU A 27 -9.80 10.24 36.54
CA GLU A 27 -9.48 8.82 36.38
C GLU A 27 -8.00 8.52 36.65
N THR A 28 -7.76 7.70 37.68
CA THR A 28 -6.41 7.30 38.11
C THR A 28 -5.88 6.03 37.42
N SER A 29 -6.59 5.54 36.39
CA SER A 29 -6.24 4.32 35.67
C SER A 29 -4.99 4.50 34.81
N TYR A 30 -4.22 3.43 34.56
CA TYR A 30 -3.06 3.47 33.65
C TYR A 30 -3.41 4.01 32.26
N VAL A 31 -4.65 3.81 31.82
CA VAL A 31 -5.20 4.37 30.57
C VAL A 31 -5.12 5.90 30.55
N SER A 32 -5.27 6.59 31.68
CA SER A 32 -5.26 8.05 31.74
C SER A 32 -3.89 8.66 31.44
N ASN A 33 -2.78 7.95 31.73
CA ASN A 33 -1.44 8.42 31.36
C ASN A 33 -1.17 8.30 29.85
N LEU A 34 -1.62 7.21 29.22
CA LEU A 34 -1.53 7.05 27.77
C LEU A 34 -2.40 8.09 27.06
N THR A 35 -3.67 8.22 27.46
CA THR A 35 -4.58 9.20 26.86
C THR A 35 -4.07 10.63 27.05
N ARG A 36 -3.44 10.96 28.19
CA ARG A 36 -2.75 12.25 28.39
C ARG A 36 -1.59 12.45 27.44
N SER A 37 -0.81 11.41 27.15
CA SER A 37 0.30 11.50 26.18
C SER A 37 -0.19 11.63 24.72
N MET A 38 -1.36 11.10 24.39
CA MET A 38 -1.98 11.20 23.06
C MET A 38 -2.91 12.41 22.91
N SER A 39 -3.10 13.18 23.98
CA SER A 39 -4.13 14.20 24.12
C SER A 39 -4.05 15.30 23.04
N LEU A 40 -2.84 15.76 22.68
CA LEU A 40 -2.62 16.73 21.60
C LEU A 40 -2.99 16.19 20.22
N VAL A 41 -2.74 14.90 19.97
CA VAL A 41 -3.11 14.25 18.71
C VAL A 41 -4.63 14.13 18.60
N LEU A 42 -5.30 13.87 19.73
CA LEU A 42 -6.75 13.83 19.79
C LEU A 42 -7.37 15.21 19.53
N ASP A 43 -6.78 16.29 20.03
CA ASP A 43 -7.24 17.66 19.77
C ASP A 43 -7.21 17.99 18.27
N GLU A 44 -6.07 17.72 17.61
CA GLU A 44 -5.96 17.91 16.16
C GLU A 44 -6.95 17.03 15.38
N PHE A 45 -7.11 15.76 15.79
CA PHE A 45 -8.05 14.85 15.17
C PHE A 45 -9.51 15.34 15.28
N TYR A 46 -9.95 15.71 16.49
CA TYR A 46 -11.33 16.15 16.73
C TYR A 46 -11.63 17.54 16.18
N SER A 47 -10.63 18.41 16.03
CA SER A 47 -10.80 19.74 15.43
C SER A 47 -11.32 19.69 13.98
N SER A 48 -11.00 18.62 13.25
CA SER A 48 -11.40 18.44 11.85
C SER A 48 -12.77 17.78 11.66
N LEU A 49 -13.32 17.17 12.73
CA LEU A 49 -14.49 16.31 12.64
C LEU A 49 -15.79 17.10 12.87
N LYS A 50 -16.74 16.96 11.93
CA LYS A 50 -18.11 17.46 12.08
C LYS A 50 -18.92 16.43 12.87
N VAL A 51 -19.36 16.80 14.07
CA VAL A 51 -20.08 15.90 14.98
C VAL A 51 -21.55 16.32 15.08
N VAL A 52 -22.46 15.34 15.00
CA VAL A 52 -23.90 15.52 15.22
C VAL A 52 -24.45 14.35 16.04
N GLY A 53 -25.30 14.63 17.02
CA GLY A 53 -26.00 13.58 17.77
C GLY A 53 -27.30 13.18 17.08
N VAL A 54 -27.47 11.89 16.78
CA VAL A 54 -28.70 11.36 16.17
C VAL A 54 -29.36 10.29 17.06
N SER A 55 -30.69 10.29 17.06
CA SER A 55 -31.48 9.19 17.64
C SER A 55 -32.13 8.38 16.51
N ALA A 56 -31.72 7.12 16.37
CA ALA A 56 -32.31 6.21 15.39
C ALA A 56 -33.78 5.85 15.70
N VAL A 57 -34.20 5.98 16.96
CA VAL A 57 -35.55 5.62 17.42
C VAL A 57 -36.52 6.79 17.24
N LEU A 58 -36.09 8.00 17.61
CA LEU A 58 -36.93 9.21 17.57
C LEU A 58 -36.75 10.00 16.28
N GLY A 59 -35.70 9.73 15.50
CA GLY A 59 -35.35 10.48 14.30
C GLY A 59 -34.79 11.88 14.58
N THR A 60 -34.54 12.24 15.84
CA THR A 60 -34.02 13.56 16.22
C THR A 60 -32.56 13.72 15.78
N GLY A 61 -32.21 14.89 15.24
CA GLY A 61 -30.85 15.23 14.79
C GLY A 61 -30.50 14.79 13.37
N LEU A 62 -31.42 14.11 12.65
CA LEU A 62 -31.19 13.71 11.26
C LEU A 62 -31.13 14.92 10.30
N ASP A 63 -31.94 15.95 10.53
CA ASP A 63 -31.92 17.15 9.70
C ASP A 63 -30.55 17.85 9.76
N ASP A 64 -30.01 18.04 10.97
CA ASP A 64 -28.68 18.62 11.19
C ASP A 64 -27.57 17.73 10.60
N PHE A 65 -27.73 16.41 10.67
CA PHE A 65 -26.82 15.46 10.04
C PHE A 65 -26.77 15.64 8.52
N PHE A 66 -27.91 15.77 7.84
CA PHE A 66 -27.93 15.97 6.39
C PHE A 66 -27.34 17.31 5.96
N VAL A 67 -27.50 18.36 6.76
CA VAL A 67 -26.84 19.65 6.51
C VAL A 67 -25.32 19.49 6.59
N GLN A 68 -24.80 18.85 7.65
CA GLN A 68 -23.36 18.65 7.79
C GLN A 68 -22.79 17.69 6.76
N LEU A 69 -23.56 16.67 6.37
CA LEU A 69 -23.20 15.73 5.31
C LEU A 69 -23.07 16.47 3.98
N SER A 70 -24.00 17.36 3.65
CA SER A 70 -23.94 18.16 2.41
C SER A 70 -22.67 19.02 2.38
N ASN A 71 -22.35 19.69 3.49
CA ASN A 71 -21.10 20.46 3.62
C ASN A 71 -19.85 19.57 3.49
N ALA A 72 -19.88 18.33 3.98
CA ALA A 72 -18.78 17.39 3.88
C ALA A 72 -18.60 16.84 2.45
N VAL A 73 -19.71 16.62 1.72
CA VAL A 73 -19.68 16.26 0.30
C VAL A 73 -19.03 17.37 -0.53
N ASP A 74 -19.42 18.63 -0.30
CA ASP A 74 -18.84 19.77 -1.01
C ASP A 74 -17.32 19.91 -0.76
N GLU A 75 -16.89 19.66 0.49
CA GLU A 75 -15.47 19.65 0.88
C GLU A 75 -14.71 18.50 0.21
N TYR A 76 -15.31 17.30 0.18
CA TYR A 76 -14.75 16.13 -0.47
C TYR A 76 -14.54 16.34 -1.97
N GLU A 77 -15.54 16.89 -2.66
CA GLU A 77 -15.46 17.13 -4.11
C GLU A 77 -14.42 18.20 -4.46
N ARG A 78 -14.30 19.25 -3.63
CA ARG A 78 -13.40 20.37 -3.90
C ARG A 78 -11.94 20.03 -3.61
N GLU A 79 -11.68 19.32 -2.53
CA GLU A 79 -10.33 19.24 -1.94
C GLU A 79 -9.76 17.82 -2.00
N TYR A 80 -10.52 16.82 -1.55
CA TYR A 80 -10.02 15.44 -1.47
C TYR A 80 -10.01 14.73 -2.82
N ARG A 81 -11.09 14.83 -3.60
CA ARG A 81 -11.20 14.18 -4.91
C ARG A 81 -10.06 14.54 -5.88
N PRO A 82 -9.70 15.82 -6.12
CA PRO A 82 -8.63 16.15 -7.06
C PRO A 82 -7.25 15.67 -6.58
N GLU A 83 -6.98 15.72 -5.27
CA GLU A 83 -5.72 15.21 -4.71
C GLU A 83 -5.64 13.69 -4.83
N TYR A 84 -6.74 12.98 -4.60
CA TYR A 84 -6.82 11.53 -4.81
C TYR A 84 -6.58 11.16 -6.28
N GLU A 85 -7.20 11.88 -7.22
CA GLU A 85 -6.98 11.65 -8.65
C GLU A 85 -5.54 11.95 -9.09
N ARG A 86 -4.89 12.95 -8.48
CA ARG A 86 -3.47 13.26 -8.72
C ARG A 86 -2.59 12.12 -8.25
N LEU A 87 -2.80 11.66 -7.01
CA LEU A 87 -2.04 10.56 -6.42
C LEU A 87 -2.18 9.28 -7.25
N ARG A 88 -3.41 8.95 -7.67
CA ARG A 88 -3.68 7.81 -8.55
C ARG A 88 -2.91 7.90 -9.87
N LYS A 89 -2.93 9.07 -10.53
CA LYS A 89 -2.20 9.30 -11.79
C LYS A 89 -0.68 9.23 -11.61
N THR A 90 -0.14 9.67 -10.47
CA THR A 90 1.30 9.56 -10.20
C THR A 90 1.73 8.11 -10.01
N LEU A 91 0.95 7.31 -9.28
CA LEU A 91 1.20 5.89 -9.09
C LEU A 91 1.12 5.12 -10.41
N GLU A 92 0.09 5.35 -11.22
CA GLU A 92 -0.06 4.72 -12.54
C GLU A 92 1.12 5.04 -13.48
N LYS A 93 1.59 6.29 -13.48
CA LYS A 93 2.77 6.70 -14.27
C LYS A 93 4.05 6.04 -13.77
N ALA A 94 4.22 5.92 -12.46
CA ALA A 94 5.38 5.25 -11.87
C ALA A 94 5.40 3.76 -12.26
N GLN A 95 4.26 3.07 -12.13
CA GLN A 95 4.12 1.67 -12.53
C GLN A 95 4.35 1.47 -14.04
N ASN A 96 3.78 2.33 -14.89
CA ASN A 96 3.99 2.22 -16.34
C ASN A 96 5.45 2.50 -16.73
N LYS A 97 6.11 3.44 -16.06
CA LYS A 97 7.55 3.69 -16.24
C LYS A 97 8.37 2.46 -15.87
N GLN A 98 8.11 1.84 -14.72
CA GLN A 98 8.78 0.61 -14.29
C GLN A 98 8.55 -0.54 -15.27
N LYS A 99 7.29 -0.78 -15.69
CA LYS A 99 6.97 -1.80 -16.72
C LYS A 99 7.74 -1.57 -18.01
N ARG A 100 7.85 -0.31 -18.46
CA ARG A 100 8.60 0.04 -19.67
C ARG A 100 10.10 -0.18 -19.51
N GLU A 101 10.68 0.15 -18.35
CA GLU A 101 12.10 -0.10 -18.05
C GLU A 101 12.39 -1.61 -17.99
N GLN A 102 11.51 -2.40 -17.36
CA GLN A 102 11.58 -3.86 -17.37
C GLN A 102 11.51 -4.42 -18.80
N LEU A 103 10.59 -3.89 -19.62
CA LEU A 103 10.49 -4.27 -21.03
C LEU A 103 11.79 -3.92 -21.77
N GLU A 104 12.31 -2.70 -21.62
CA GLU A 104 13.55 -2.27 -22.26
C GLU A 104 14.75 -3.15 -21.87
N HIS A 105 14.86 -3.53 -20.59
CA HIS A 105 15.85 -4.47 -20.10
C HIS A 105 15.70 -5.85 -20.79
N LEU A 106 14.48 -6.39 -20.82
CA LEU A 106 14.17 -7.65 -21.52
C LEU A 106 14.52 -7.58 -23.00
N TRP A 107 14.20 -6.48 -23.69
CA TRP A 107 14.54 -6.28 -25.11
C TRP A 107 16.06 -6.27 -25.35
N LYS A 108 16.82 -5.63 -24.45
CA LYS A 108 18.27 -5.57 -24.51
C LYS A 108 18.91 -6.95 -24.30
N ASP A 109 18.38 -7.75 -23.38
CA ASP A 109 18.86 -9.10 -23.10
C ASP A 109 18.47 -10.09 -24.22
N MET A 110 17.27 -9.96 -24.79
CA MET A 110 16.81 -10.76 -25.92
C MET A 110 17.52 -10.43 -27.25
N GLY A 111 18.07 -9.20 -27.39
CA GLY A 111 18.80 -8.75 -28.57
C GLY A 111 20.05 -9.58 -28.92
N SER A 112 20.48 -10.48 -28.03
CA SER A 112 21.59 -11.42 -28.25
C SER A 112 21.15 -12.82 -28.74
N VAL A 113 19.84 -13.13 -28.73
CA VAL A 113 19.32 -14.51 -28.97
C VAL A 113 18.51 -14.64 -30.27
N CYS A 114 18.74 -13.79 -31.28
CA CYS A 114 18.22 -14.05 -32.63
C CYS A 114 19.15 -13.57 -33.74
N MET A 115 20.28 -14.25 -33.91
CA MET A 115 21.02 -14.29 -35.19
C MET A 115 21.71 -15.65 -35.40
N GLN A 116 20.99 -16.77 -35.22
CA GLN A 116 21.37 -18.05 -35.84
C GLN A 116 20.17 -19.02 -35.87
N GLY A 117 19.23 -18.75 -36.77
CA GLY A 117 18.09 -19.62 -37.04
C GLY A 117 17.72 -19.58 -38.52
N ASN A 118 18.41 -20.40 -39.31
CA ASN A 118 18.14 -20.88 -40.68
C ASN A 118 17.23 -20.06 -41.62
N THR A 119 17.86 -19.58 -42.69
CA THR A 119 17.25 -19.28 -43.99
C THR A 119 16.61 -20.52 -44.61
N LEU A 120 15.27 -20.62 -44.68
CA LEU A 120 14.58 -21.47 -45.66
C LEU A 120 13.23 -20.82 -46.03
N ALA A 121 13.15 -20.37 -47.29
CA ALA A 121 11.97 -19.74 -47.88
C ALA A 121 10.82 -20.74 -48.10
N GLY A 122 9.57 -20.25 -47.95
CA GLY A 122 8.35 -20.95 -48.34
C GLY A 122 7.12 -20.08 -48.08
N SER A 123 6.31 -19.90 -49.11
CA SER A 123 5.20 -18.95 -49.29
C SER A 123 3.93 -19.22 -48.46
N ASP A 124 3.15 -18.14 -48.31
CA ASP A 124 1.68 -18.09 -48.19
C ASP A 124 1.00 -18.85 -47.05
N ASP A 125 0.64 -18.14 -45.96
CA ASP A 125 -0.75 -18.04 -45.51
C ASP A 125 -0.92 -16.94 -44.45
N ALA A 126 -2.04 -16.22 -44.51
CA ALA A 126 -2.47 -15.31 -43.46
C ALA A 126 -2.92 -16.12 -42.24
N SER A 127 -2.86 -15.53 -41.03
CA SER A 127 -3.40 -16.07 -39.75
C SER A 127 -2.45 -16.89 -38.85
N ALA A 128 -1.18 -16.50 -38.73
CA ALA A 128 -0.32 -16.99 -37.65
C ALA A 128 0.04 -15.85 -36.69
N MET A 129 -0.88 -15.53 -35.77
CA MET A 129 -0.51 -14.96 -34.47
C MET A 129 0.54 -15.89 -33.86
N GLY A 130 1.77 -15.39 -33.71
CA GLY A 130 2.92 -16.18 -33.29
C GLY A 130 2.75 -16.72 -31.86
N PRO A 131 3.49 -17.77 -31.48
CA PRO A 131 3.39 -18.43 -30.18
C PRO A 131 3.76 -17.54 -28.98
N SER A 132 4.21 -16.30 -29.20
CA SER A 132 4.55 -15.33 -28.15
C SER A 132 3.35 -14.57 -27.60
N GLU A 133 2.21 -14.50 -28.30
CA GLU A 133 1.02 -13.79 -27.78
C GLU A 133 0.28 -14.61 -26.71
N LEU A 134 0.30 -15.94 -26.83
CA LEU A 134 -0.37 -16.87 -25.91
C LEU A 134 0.31 -17.02 -24.54
N ILE A 135 1.57 -16.58 -24.40
CA ILE A 135 2.31 -16.68 -23.13
C ILE A 135 2.03 -15.46 -22.24
N LEU A 136 1.78 -14.28 -22.80
CA LEU A 136 1.46 -13.08 -22.02
C LEU A 136 0.00 -13.03 -21.54
N THR A 137 -0.91 -13.79 -22.16
CA THR A 137 -2.35 -13.74 -21.82
C THR A 137 -2.76 -14.75 -20.73
N ARG A 138 -1.92 -15.74 -20.38
CA ARG A 138 -2.28 -16.75 -19.35
C ARG A 138 -2.08 -16.27 -17.90
N GLY A 139 -1.80 -14.99 -17.69
CA GLY A 139 -1.75 -14.35 -16.37
C GLY A 139 -2.65 -13.11 -16.24
N THR A 140 -3.41 -12.76 -17.29
CA THR A 140 -4.28 -11.57 -17.35
C THR A 140 -5.74 -12.01 -17.52
N LEU A 141 -6.22 -12.82 -16.57
CA LEU A 141 -7.65 -12.80 -16.29
C LEU A 141 -7.90 -11.60 -15.39
N ASP A 142 -8.47 -10.57 -16.02
CA ASP A 142 -9.17 -9.47 -15.36
C ASP A 142 -10.23 -10.06 -14.45
N GLU A 143 -9.92 -10.16 -13.16
CA GLU A 143 -10.90 -9.92 -12.12
C GLU A 143 -10.41 -8.70 -11.36
N GLU A 144 -11.28 -7.72 -11.26
CA GLU A 144 -11.15 -6.51 -10.46
C GLU A 144 -11.02 -6.91 -8.98
N GLU A 145 -9.85 -7.39 -8.57
CA GLU A 145 -9.47 -7.44 -7.17
C GLU A 145 -8.64 -6.19 -6.88
N GLU A 146 -9.29 -5.21 -6.26
CA GLU A 146 -8.65 -4.24 -5.40
C GLU A 146 -7.82 -5.01 -4.37
N ARG A 147 -6.55 -5.30 -4.69
CA ARG A 147 -5.60 -5.74 -3.68
C ARG A 147 -5.21 -4.53 -2.85
N GLU A 148 -5.92 -4.34 -1.74
CA GLU A 148 -5.31 -3.78 -0.54
C GLU A 148 -4.10 -4.65 -0.19
N SER A 149 -2.91 -4.22 -0.61
CA SER A 149 -1.65 -4.83 -0.20
C SER A 149 -0.97 -3.89 0.79
N ASP A 150 -1.56 -3.77 1.98
CA ASP A 150 -0.82 -3.36 3.16
C ASP A 150 0.18 -4.50 3.45
N THR A 151 1.47 -4.17 3.58
CA THR A 151 2.59 -4.97 4.16
C THR A 151 3.62 -5.74 3.31
N ASP A 152 3.76 -5.57 1.98
CA ASP A 152 4.82 -6.31 1.23
C ASP A 152 5.81 -5.43 0.42
N ASP A 153 5.91 -4.12 0.72
CA ASP A 153 6.94 -3.23 0.14
C ASP A 153 8.31 -3.33 0.86
N ILE A 154 8.65 -4.50 1.42
CA ILE A 154 10.08 -4.80 1.61
C ILE A 154 10.56 -5.33 0.27
N ASP A 155 11.22 -4.45 -0.47
CA ASP A 155 11.93 -4.73 -1.71
C ASP A 155 12.79 -6.01 -1.56
N HIS A 156 12.21 -7.15 -1.95
CA HIS A 156 12.78 -8.48 -1.74
C HIS A 156 14.07 -8.66 -2.56
N GLU A 157 14.20 -7.91 -3.67
CA GLU A 157 15.45 -7.81 -4.45
C GLU A 157 16.57 -7.14 -3.67
N VAL A 158 16.28 -6.10 -2.88
CA VAL A 158 17.34 -5.35 -2.17
C VAL A 158 17.82 -6.06 -0.92
N THR A 159 16.95 -6.74 -0.18
CA THR A 159 17.33 -7.35 1.11
C THR A 159 17.83 -8.80 1.03
N GLU A 160 17.34 -9.64 0.11
CA GLU A 160 17.81 -11.04 0.05
C GLU A 160 18.94 -11.24 -0.96
N GLU A 161 18.80 -10.76 -2.20
CA GLU A 161 19.80 -11.00 -3.27
C GLU A 161 21.17 -10.38 -2.94
N SER A 162 21.19 -9.22 -2.27
CA SER A 162 22.41 -8.50 -1.89
C SER A 162 23.26 -9.25 -0.84
N HIS A 163 22.64 -10.09 -0.01
CA HIS A 163 23.32 -10.90 1.00
C HIS A 163 23.66 -12.32 0.51
N GLU A 164 22.98 -12.82 -0.52
CA GLU A 164 23.22 -14.15 -1.08
C GLU A 164 24.52 -14.24 -1.89
N GLU A 165 24.86 -13.23 -2.68
CA GLU A 165 26.09 -13.22 -3.49
C GLU A 165 27.40 -13.35 -2.66
N PRO A 166 27.57 -12.64 -1.52
CA PRO A 166 28.72 -12.84 -0.64
C PRO A 166 28.65 -14.17 0.12
N ALA A 167 27.46 -14.62 0.52
CA ALA A 167 27.28 -15.91 1.22
C ALA A 167 27.64 -17.10 0.31
N PHE A 168 27.21 -17.07 -0.95
CA PHE A 168 27.52 -18.10 -1.94
C PHE A 168 29.01 -18.13 -2.29
N ARG A 169 29.66 -16.96 -2.42
CA ARG A 169 31.12 -16.88 -2.61
C ARG A 169 31.89 -17.49 -1.44
N ASN A 170 31.48 -17.20 -0.20
CA ASN A 170 32.09 -17.79 1.00
C ASN A 170 31.89 -19.32 1.02
N PHE A 171 30.70 -19.81 0.69
CA PHE A 171 30.41 -21.24 0.61
C PHE A 171 31.26 -21.95 -0.46
N MET A 172 31.38 -21.37 -1.65
CA MET A 172 32.22 -21.90 -2.74
C MET A 172 33.71 -21.92 -2.36
N GLN A 173 34.17 -20.91 -1.62
CA GLN A 173 35.54 -20.86 -1.13
C GLN A 173 35.78 -21.90 -0.03
N GLU A 174 34.85 -22.07 0.91
CA GLU A 174 34.95 -23.04 1.99
C GLU A 174 34.88 -24.49 1.47
N THR A 175 33.97 -24.78 0.55
CA THR A 175 33.90 -26.08 -0.12
C THR A 175 35.19 -26.37 -0.89
N ARG A 176 35.72 -25.41 -1.65
CA ARG A 176 37.02 -25.56 -2.33
C ARG A 176 38.17 -25.84 -1.36
N MET A 177 38.23 -25.16 -0.21
CA MET A 177 39.23 -25.42 0.83
C MET A 177 39.06 -26.80 1.48
N LYS A 178 37.82 -27.25 1.72
CA LYS A 178 37.53 -28.59 2.25
C LYS A 178 37.95 -29.69 1.27
N TYR A 179 37.71 -29.50 -0.02
CA TYR A 179 38.18 -30.43 -1.06
C TYR A 179 39.71 -30.41 -1.19
N GLN A 180 40.35 -29.25 -1.10
CA GLN A 180 41.82 -29.16 -1.12
C GLN A 180 42.47 -29.80 0.12
N ARG A 181 41.89 -29.61 1.32
CA ARG A 181 42.33 -30.32 2.54
C ARG A 181 42.11 -31.82 2.47
N ARG A 182 41.04 -32.27 1.81
CA ARG A 182 40.80 -33.71 1.60
C ARG A 182 41.74 -34.31 0.55
N ASN A 183 42.17 -33.53 -0.43
CA ASN A 183 43.09 -33.98 -1.49
C ASN A 183 44.58 -33.91 -1.11
N ASN A 184 44.96 -33.19 -0.05
CA ASN A 184 46.32 -33.20 0.52
C ASN A 184 46.29 -33.75 1.96
N PRO A 185 46.34 -35.09 2.17
CA PRO A 185 46.29 -35.68 3.50
C PRO A 185 47.67 -35.80 4.18
N ASN A 186 48.65 -34.95 3.85
CA ASN A 186 49.97 -34.96 4.48
C ASN A 186 50.58 -33.54 4.54
N GLU A 187 50.35 -32.85 5.65
CA GLU A 187 51.39 -32.21 6.47
C GLU A 187 50.91 -32.18 7.93
#